data_AF-A0AAV9N7M0-F1
#
_entry.id   AF-A0AAV9N7M0-F1
#
_cell.length_a   1.000
_cell.length_b   1.000
_cell.length_c   1.000
_cell.angle_alpha   90.00
_cell.angle_beta   90.00
_cell.angle_gamma   90.00
#
_symmetry.space_group_name_H-M   'P 1'
#
loop_
_entity.id
_entity.type
_entity.pdbx_description
1 polymer ?
#
loop_
_entity_poly.entity_id
_entity_poly.type
_entity_poly.pdbx_seq_one_letter_code
_entity_poly.pdbx_strand_id
1 'polypeptide(L)'
;MSTLPEAKLAAEAEIAYQVIIMSTDYDCWHDSGDVSVEMVMGHMRANAVNARRFIAAVLDELSKEEHAELVQGKHLAGGRKFGISTYPEGRSKKAVEKLNWLFEGYF
;
A
#
# COMPACT_ATOMS: atom_id res chain seq x y z
N MET A 1 9.78 7.20 -5.15
CA MET A 1 10.69 6.43 -4.28
C MET A 1 10.04 6.17 -2.90
N SER A 2 8.92 5.45 -2.85
CA SER A 2 8.17 5.23 -1.60
C SER A 2 7.29 3.98 -1.62
N THR A 3 6.79 3.60 -2.81
CA THR A 3 5.93 2.42 -3.00
C THR A 3 6.55 1.11 -2.49
N LEU A 4 7.88 0.99 -2.59
CA LEU A 4 8.63 -0.09 -1.95
C LEU A 4 9.44 0.50 -0.80
N PRO A 5 9.44 -0.13 0.40
CA PRO A 5 8.91 -1.46 0.71
C PRO A 5 7.43 -1.51 1.12
N GLU A 6 6.71 -0.38 1.15
CA GLU A 6 5.34 -0.27 1.67
C GLU A 6 4.38 -1.32 1.09
N ALA A 7 4.32 -1.47 -0.23
CA ALA A 7 3.44 -2.42 -0.90
C ALA A 7 3.77 -3.88 -0.52
N LYS A 8 5.06 -4.20 -0.30
CA LYS A 8 5.45 -5.54 0.16
C LYS A 8 4.99 -5.77 1.58
N LEU A 9 5.21 -4.81 2.48
CA LEU A 9 4.80 -4.91 3.87
C LEU A 9 3.28 -5.04 4.00
N ALA A 10 2.51 -4.32 3.19
CA ALA A 10 1.04 -4.45 3.16
C ALA A 10 0.61 -5.85 2.71
N ALA A 11 1.23 -6.40 1.66
CA ALA A 11 0.97 -7.78 1.23
C ALA A 11 1.39 -8.80 2.31
N GLU A 12 2.52 -8.59 2.98
CA GLU A 12 2.96 -9.44 4.09
C GLU A 12 2.00 -9.39 5.29
N ALA A 13 1.31 -8.27 5.48
CA ALA A 13 0.34 -7.99 6.53
C ALA A 13 -1.11 -8.39 6.18
N GLU A 14 -1.35 -8.98 4.99
CA GLU A 14 -2.69 -9.29 4.47
C GLU A 14 -3.61 -8.04 4.34
N ILE A 15 -3.01 -6.87 4.11
CA ILE A 15 -3.74 -5.61 3.91
C ILE A 15 -3.96 -5.38 2.42
N ALA A 16 -5.21 -5.13 2.03
CA ALA A 16 -5.54 -4.70 0.67
C ALA A 16 -4.86 -3.34 0.40
N TYR A 17 -3.95 -3.31 -0.58
CA TYR A 17 -3.13 -2.14 -0.89
C TYR A 17 -3.33 -1.71 -2.35
N GLN A 18 -3.59 -0.43 -2.55
CA GLN A 18 -3.63 0.17 -3.88
C GLN A 18 -2.93 1.54 -3.84
N VAL A 19 -2.03 1.76 -4.79
CA VAL A 19 -1.33 3.04 -4.94
C VAL A 19 -2.04 3.93 -5.96
N ILE A 20 -2.10 5.23 -5.66
CA ILE A 20 -2.53 6.28 -6.60
C ILE A 20 -1.27 7.06 -6.99
N ILE A 21 -0.83 6.90 -8.24
CA ILE A 21 0.39 7.52 -8.74
C ILE A 21 0.01 8.76 -9.57
N MET A 22 0.58 9.90 -9.21
CA MET A 22 0.34 11.17 -9.90
C MET A 22 1.66 11.68 -10.49
N SER A 23 1.71 11.83 -11.81
CA SER A 23 2.88 12.40 -12.48
C SER A 23 3.06 13.86 -12.07
N THR A 24 4.29 14.22 -11.69
CA THR A 24 4.69 15.60 -11.35
C THR A 24 5.59 16.22 -12.40
N ASP A 25 6.24 15.41 -13.22
CA ASP A 25 7.23 15.81 -14.21
C ASP A 25 7.54 14.61 -15.11
N TYR A 26 8.35 14.84 -16.14
CA TYR A 26 8.78 13.84 -17.11
C TYR A 26 10.18 13.29 -16.83
N ASP A 27 10.62 13.30 -15.56
CA ASP A 27 11.98 12.88 -15.18
C ASP A 27 13.05 13.55 -16.08
N CYS A 28 14.25 12.99 -16.18
CA CYS A 28 15.33 13.57 -16.99
C CYS A 28 15.39 13.11 -18.45
N TRP A 29 14.44 12.29 -18.93
CA TRP A 29 14.49 11.75 -20.30
C TRP A 29 13.87 12.67 -21.35
N HIS A 30 13.12 13.69 -20.95
CA HIS A 30 12.37 14.55 -21.86
C HIS A 30 13.10 15.87 -22.14
N ASP A 31 13.22 16.23 -23.42
CA ASP A 31 14.02 17.36 -23.90
C ASP A 31 13.47 18.76 -23.55
N SER A 32 12.38 18.86 -22.77
CA SER A 32 11.70 20.14 -22.46
C SER A 32 12.37 20.97 -21.35
N GLY A 33 13.64 20.70 -21.04
CA GLY A 33 14.41 21.37 -19.97
C GLY A 33 14.35 20.64 -18.62
N ASP A 34 15.32 20.95 -17.76
CA ASP A 34 15.52 20.29 -16.47
C ASP A 34 14.34 20.48 -15.52
N VAL A 35 14.02 19.42 -14.77
CA VAL A 35 12.99 19.43 -13.72
C VAL A 35 13.42 20.38 -12.61
N SER A 36 12.68 21.48 -12.42
CA SER A 36 12.90 22.42 -11.33
C SER A 36 12.01 22.14 -10.13
N VAL A 37 12.50 22.44 -8.92
CA VAL A 37 11.73 22.27 -7.67
C VAL A 37 10.41 23.06 -7.71
N GLU A 38 10.42 24.24 -8.31
CA GLU A 38 9.25 25.11 -8.41
C GLU A 38 8.15 24.49 -9.29
N MET A 39 8.54 23.89 -10.42
CA MET A 39 7.63 23.16 -11.31
C MET A 39 7.00 21.97 -10.58
N VAL A 40 7.81 21.14 -9.92
CA VAL A 40 7.34 19.98 -9.16
C VAL A 40 6.37 20.42 -8.06
N MET A 41 6.71 21.46 -7.29
CA MET A 41 5.84 21.97 -6.23
C MET A 41 4.51 22.54 -6.76
N GLY A 42 4.52 23.17 -7.94
CA GLY A 42 3.32 23.62 -8.63
C GLY A 42 2.39 22.45 -8.99
N HIS A 43 2.94 21.43 -9.67
CA HIS A 43 2.19 20.23 -10.03
C HIS A 43 1.74 19.44 -8.80
N MET A 44 2.55 19.33 -7.75
CA MET A 44 2.17 18.67 -6.49
C MET A 44 0.93 19.32 -5.84
N ARG A 45 0.83 20.66 -5.84
CA ARG A 45 -0.36 21.35 -5.31
C ARG A 45 -1.61 21.05 -6.12
N ALA A 46 -1.52 21.08 -7.45
CA ALA A 46 -2.64 20.74 -8.34
C ALA A 46 -3.05 19.27 -8.16
N ASN A 47 -2.06 18.36 -8.14
CA ASN A 47 -2.24 16.94 -7.90
C ASN A 47 -2.89 16.68 -6.53
N ALA A 48 -2.51 17.40 -5.48
CA ALA A 48 -3.13 17.24 -4.16
C ALA A 48 -4.63 17.60 -4.15
N VAL A 49 -5.06 18.61 -4.91
CA VAL A 49 -6.48 18.93 -5.06
C VAL A 49 -7.22 17.81 -5.79
N ASN A 50 -6.66 17.31 -6.88
CA ASN A 50 -7.25 16.22 -7.66
C ASN A 50 -7.29 14.90 -6.86
N ALA A 51 -6.22 14.58 -6.13
CA ALA A 51 -6.14 13.40 -5.27
C ALA A 51 -7.26 13.39 -4.23
N ARG A 52 -7.51 14.51 -3.55
CA ARG A 52 -8.59 14.60 -2.55
C ARG A 52 -9.97 14.33 -3.16
N ARG A 53 -10.24 14.90 -4.33
CA ARG A 53 -11.50 14.67 -5.06
C ARG A 53 -11.64 13.21 -5.49
N PHE A 54 -10.57 12.64 -6.03
CA PHE A 54 -10.54 11.24 -6.46
C PHE A 54 -10.73 10.29 -5.28
N ILE A 55 -10.00 10.49 -4.18
CA ILE A 55 -10.12 9.65 -2.97
C ILE A 55 -11.54 9.72 -2.40
N ALA A 56 -12.15 10.90 -2.34
CA ALA A 56 -13.54 11.02 -1.89
C ALA A 56 -14.50 10.17 -2.73
N ALA A 57 -14.41 10.27 -4.07
CA ALA A 57 -15.25 9.48 -4.97
C ALA A 57 -14.99 7.96 -4.86
N VAL A 58 -13.72 7.56 -4.68
CA VAL A 58 -13.36 6.15 -4.46
C VAL A 58 -13.91 5.64 -3.13
N LEU A 59 -13.81 6.43 -2.06
CA LEU A 59 -14.34 6.05 -0.76
C LEU A 59 -15.86 5.93 -0.77
N ASP A 60 -16.57 6.83 -1.47
CA ASP A 60 -18.02 6.73 -1.65
C ASP A 60 -18.40 5.39 -2.30
N GLU A 61 -17.66 4.98 -3.35
CA GLU A 61 -17.87 3.69 -4.01
C GLU A 61 -17.55 2.51 -3.08
N LEU A 62 -16.35 2.49 -2.48
CA LEU A 62 -15.88 1.40 -1.62
C LEU A 62 -16.67 1.27 -0.32
N SER A 63 -17.39 2.31 0.12
CA SER A 63 -18.25 2.27 1.30
C SER A 63 -19.54 1.47 1.11
N LYS A 64 -19.89 1.11 -0.14
CA LYS A 64 -21.06 0.27 -0.43
C LYS A 64 -20.88 -1.12 0.19
N GLU A 65 -21.97 -1.64 0.76
CA GLU A 65 -22.01 -2.96 1.42
C GLU A 65 -21.51 -4.10 0.52
N GLU A 66 -21.77 -4.04 -0.79
CA GLU A 66 -21.29 -5.05 -1.76
C GLU A 66 -19.76 -5.14 -1.87
N HIS A 67 -19.02 -4.12 -1.40
CA HIS A 67 -17.56 -4.08 -1.37
C HIS A 67 -16.97 -4.33 0.02
N ALA A 68 -17.80 -4.55 1.05
CA ALA A 68 -17.34 -4.68 2.43
C ALA A 68 -16.28 -5.79 2.59
N GLU A 69 -16.46 -6.95 1.95
CA GLU A 69 -15.49 -8.05 2.02
C GLU A 69 -14.16 -7.74 1.34
N LEU A 70 -14.22 -7.00 0.23
CA LEU A 70 -13.04 -6.57 -0.52
C LEU A 70 -12.22 -5.59 0.32
N VAL A 71 -12.87 -4.56 0.89
CA VAL A 71 -12.24 -3.52 1.71
C VAL A 71 -11.65 -4.09 3.00
N GLN A 72 -12.34 -5.07 3.61
CA GLN A 72 -11.83 -5.79 4.77
C GLN A 72 -10.70 -6.78 4.44
N GLY A 73 -10.33 -6.94 3.17
CA GLY A 73 -9.26 -7.83 2.77
C GLY A 73 -9.54 -9.32 3.04
N LYS A 74 -10.82 -9.72 3.16
CA LYS A 74 -11.16 -11.12 3.53
C LYS A 74 -10.57 -12.16 2.58
N HIS A 75 -10.41 -11.80 1.31
CA HIS A 75 -9.79 -12.62 0.27
C HIS A 75 -8.28 -12.82 0.45
N LEU A 76 -7.62 -12.03 1.30
CA LEU A 76 -6.20 -12.14 1.64
C LEU A 76 -5.98 -12.94 2.92
N ALA A 77 -7.02 -13.12 3.73
CA ALA A 77 -6.94 -13.76 5.03
C ALA A 77 -6.40 -15.19 4.93
N GLY A 78 -5.30 -15.43 5.64
CA GLY A 78 -4.63 -16.73 5.72
C GLY A 78 -3.57 -16.94 4.65
N GLY A 79 -3.45 -16.05 3.66
CA GLY A 79 -2.44 -16.12 2.61
C GLY A 79 -1.01 -16.14 3.15
N ARG A 80 -0.74 -15.40 4.24
CA ARG A 80 0.58 -15.33 4.88
C ARG A 80 1.05 -16.66 5.44
N LYS A 81 0.14 -17.58 5.79
CA LYS A 81 0.51 -18.93 6.27
C LYS A 81 1.34 -19.70 5.25
N PHE A 82 1.13 -19.43 3.96
CA PHE A 82 1.86 -20.05 2.86
C PHE A 82 3.15 -19.31 2.47
N GLY A 83 3.37 -18.10 3.00
CA GLY A 83 4.56 -17.29 2.77
C GLY A 83 5.70 -17.54 3.76
N ILE A 84 5.52 -18.44 4.73
CA ILE A 84 6.49 -18.69 5.81
C ILE A 84 7.28 -19.95 5.49
N SER A 85 8.59 -19.81 5.26
CA SER A 85 9.49 -20.95 5.03
C SER A 85 10.14 -21.49 6.31
N THR A 86 10.10 -20.74 7.41
CA THR A 86 10.69 -21.16 8.69
C THR A 86 9.79 -22.17 9.39
N TYR A 87 10.30 -23.38 9.59
CA TYR A 87 9.64 -24.44 10.35
C TYR A 87 9.29 -24.01 11.78
N PRO A 88 8.17 -24.48 12.36
CA PRO A 88 7.72 -24.08 13.69
C PRO A 88 8.80 -24.17 14.78
N GLU A 89 9.60 -25.24 14.77
CA GLU A 89 10.67 -25.49 15.75
C GLU A 89 11.83 -24.48 15.63
N GLY A 90 12.01 -23.89 14.44
CA GLY A 90 13.04 -22.89 14.17
C GLY A 90 12.63 -21.45 14.53
N ARG A 91 11.38 -21.22 14.94
CA ARG A 91 10.86 -19.89 15.26
C ARG A 91 11.21 -19.52 16.70
N SER A 92 11.97 -18.45 16.89
CA SER A 92 12.23 -17.93 18.25
C SER A 92 10.94 -17.43 18.91
N LYS A 93 10.79 -17.62 20.22
CA LYS A 93 9.63 -17.12 20.99
C LYS A 93 9.37 -15.63 20.76
N LYS A 94 10.45 -14.82 20.76
CA LYS A 94 10.40 -13.38 20.51
C LYS A 94 9.84 -13.02 19.13
N ALA A 95 10.15 -13.81 18.10
CA ALA A 95 9.62 -13.57 16.75
C ALA A 95 8.13 -13.90 16.66
N VAL A 96 7.72 -15.03 17.25
CA VAL A 96 6.31 -15.44 17.33
C VAL A 96 5.47 -14.42 18.08
N GLU A 97 5.93 -13.95 19.25
CA GLU A 97 5.25 -12.91 20.03
C GLU A 97 5.02 -11.62 19.22
N LYS A 98 6.02 -11.17 18.45
CA LYS A 98 5.90 -9.99 17.59
C LYS A 98 4.90 -10.18 16.45
N LEU A 99 4.92 -11.36 15.81
CA LEU A 99 4.07 -11.64 14.65
C LEU A 99 2.63 -12.00 15.05
N ASN A 100 2.41 -12.57 16.24
CA ASN A 100 1.08 -12.86 16.75
C ASN A 100 0.22 -11.61 16.96
N TRP A 101 0.84 -10.44 17.18
CA TRP A 101 0.10 -9.17 17.22
C TRP A 101 -0.54 -8.83 15.87
N LEU A 102 0.11 -9.16 14.74
CA LEU A 102 -0.44 -8.97 13.39
C LEU A 102 -1.35 -10.13 12.98
N PHE A 103 -1.02 -11.35 13.42
CA PHE A 103 -1.62 -12.58 12.93
C PHE A 103 -1.93 -13.54 14.08
N GLU A 104 -3.03 -13.30 14.77
CA GLU A 104 -3.44 -14.14 15.88
C GLU A 104 -3.63 -15.60 15.42
N GLY A 105 -2.89 -16.52 16.04
CA GLY A 105 -2.98 -17.95 15.77
C GLY A 105 -2.33 -18.43 14.46
N TYR A 106 -1.46 -17.64 13.82
CA TYR A 106 -0.75 -18.07 12.61
C TYR A 106 0.60 -18.75 12.88
N PHE A 107 1.27 -18.40 13.97
CA PHE A 107 2.69 -18.71 14.20
C PHE A 107 2.96 -19.63 15.37
#